data_AF-A0AAV4EQ45-F1
#
_entry.id   AF-A0AAV4EQ45-F1
#
_cell.length_a   1.000
_cell.length_b   1.000
_cell.length_c   1.000
_cell.angle_alpha   90.00
_cell.angle_beta   90.00
_cell.angle_gamma   90.00
#
_symmetry.space_group_name_H-M   'P 1'
#
loop_
_entity.id
_entity.type
_entity.pdbx_description
1 polymer ?
#
loop_
_entity_poly.entity_id
_entity_poly.type
_entity_poly.pdbx_seq_one_letter_code
_entity_poly.pdbx_strand_id
1 'polypeptide(L)'
;MTGSSSEETGGDTSQPREESEKECRKRRIGDLCVKEDCCPSNGICKGVCECQDGYVASLNNAQCVEVKKSPKEEIKNVTDACTVDPCETGTCIVDKLLGFRCACPFGRAGTLCGERVVITTPSFSGRSHLELPRLEEANQAMSVEVTFTSLNDDGIILFNAKHKNGSGDFVSLAVRNGFLEFR
;
A
#
# COMPACT_ATOMS: atom_id res chain seq x y z
N MET A 1 50.21 36.98 32.49
CA MET A 1 50.14 36.42 33.86
C MET A 1 48.85 35.61 33.91
N THR A 2 48.91 34.32 33.53
CA THR A 2 48.84 33.14 34.44
C THR A 2 47.47 33.04 35.12
N GLY A 3 46.64 32.00 35.00
CA GLY A 3 46.73 30.65 34.43
C GLY A 3 46.01 29.65 35.37
N SER A 4 45.10 28.84 34.80
CA SER A 4 44.54 27.51 35.24
C SER A 4 43.79 27.40 36.59
N SER A 5 42.81 26.50 36.82
CA SER A 5 42.31 25.25 36.17
C SER A 5 40.86 24.98 36.65
N SER A 6 39.89 24.65 35.78
CA SER A 6 39.43 23.31 35.35
C SER A 6 38.50 22.57 36.32
N GLU A 7 37.28 22.26 35.88
CA GLU A 7 36.77 20.87 35.84
C GLU A 7 35.62 20.74 34.82
N GLU A 8 35.76 19.73 33.96
CA GLU A 8 34.91 19.33 32.85
C GLU A 8 33.81 18.36 33.32
N THR A 9 32.64 18.41 32.70
CA THR A 9 31.89 17.18 32.39
C THR A 9 31.35 17.29 30.96
N GLY A 10 31.92 16.47 30.06
CA GLY A 10 31.43 16.23 28.71
C GLY A 10 30.01 15.65 28.70
N GLY A 11 29.31 15.58 27.58
CA GLY A 11 29.81 15.27 26.25
C GLY A 11 29.07 14.01 25.78
N ASP A 12 28.00 14.24 25.02
CA ASP A 12 27.41 13.41 23.97
C ASP A 12 27.52 11.87 24.07
N THR A 13 26.37 11.21 24.16
CA THR A 13 26.10 10.04 23.30
C THR A 13 24.62 10.02 22.97
N SER A 14 24.29 10.75 21.91
CA SER A 14 23.56 10.19 20.77
C SER A 14 23.40 8.66 20.87
N GLN A 15 22.24 8.21 21.35
CA GLN A 15 21.73 6.89 20.99
C GLN A 15 20.87 7.10 19.73
N PRO A 16 21.34 6.72 18.53
CA PRO A 16 20.41 6.30 17.52
C PRO A 16 19.71 5.08 18.11
N ARG A 17 18.39 5.14 18.29
CA ARG A 17 17.63 3.92 18.49
C ARG A 17 17.92 3.04 17.28
N GLU A 18 18.66 1.96 17.52
CA GLU A 18 18.71 0.78 16.67
C GLU A 18 17.27 0.32 16.41
N GLU A 19 16.66 0.86 15.36
CA GLU A 19 15.50 0.28 14.69
C GLU A 19 15.90 -0.21 13.29
N SER A 20 17.21 -0.49 13.12
CA SER A 20 17.74 -1.37 12.09
C SER A 20 17.54 -2.83 12.53
N GLU A 21 16.76 -3.57 11.75
CA GLU A 21 16.81 -5.04 11.66
C GLU A 21 16.24 -5.90 12.82
N LYS A 22 15.02 -5.63 13.29
CA LYS A 22 14.27 -6.65 14.06
C LYS A 22 13.09 -7.17 13.29
N GLU A 23 13.39 -8.27 12.59
CA GLU A 23 12.56 -9.45 12.35
C GLU A 23 11.13 -9.17 11.88
N CYS A 24 10.85 -9.59 10.65
CA CYS A 24 9.52 -9.42 10.12
C CYS A 24 8.50 -10.19 10.97
N ARG A 25 7.75 -9.47 11.81
CA ARG A 25 6.58 -10.03 12.48
C ARG A 25 5.69 -10.60 11.39
N LYS A 26 5.34 -11.88 11.44
CA LYS A 26 4.47 -12.54 10.45
C LYS A 26 3.27 -11.63 10.14
N ARG A 27 3.28 -11.04 8.95
CA ARG A 27 2.28 -10.08 8.51
C ARG A 27 1.08 -10.81 7.91
N ARG A 28 -0.06 -10.15 7.78
CA ARG A 28 -1.26 -10.67 7.12
C ARG A 28 -1.23 -10.32 5.63
N ILE A 29 -2.01 -11.04 4.84
CA ILE A 29 -2.30 -10.66 3.46
C ILE A 29 -2.97 -9.27 3.47
N GLY A 30 -2.42 -8.34 2.68
CA GLY A 30 -2.81 -6.93 2.70
C GLY A 30 -1.92 -6.02 3.55
N ASP A 31 -1.06 -6.55 4.42
CA ASP A 31 -0.09 -5.74 5.15
C ASP A 31 1.08 -5.34 4.25
N LEU A 32 1.66 -4.15 4.49
CA LEU A 32 2.89 -3.72 3.83
C LEU A 32 4.00 -4.75 4.03
N CYS A 33 4.96 -4.84 3.11
CA CYS A 33 6.11 -5.72 3.27
C CYS A 33 7.32 -5.12 2.54
N VAL A 34 8.52 -5.51 2.95
CA VAL A 34 9.79 -5.10 2.30
C VAL A 34 10.62 -6.32 1.85
N LYS A 35 10.47 -7.46 2.53
CA LYS A 35 11.12 -8.73 2.21
C LYS A 35 10.06 -9.81 2.01
N GLU A 36 10.34 -10.85 1.20
CA GLU A 36 9.38 -11.93 0.94
C GLU A 36 9.02 -12.73 2.20
N ASP A 37 10.01 -13.00 3.06
CA ASP A 37 9.85 -13.74 4.32
C ASP A 37 8.89 -13.05 5.32
N CYS A 38 8.48 -11.80 5.04
CA CYS A 38 7.47 -11.09 5.81
C CYS A 38 6.05 -11.61 5.64
N CYS A 39 5.77 -12.23 4.51
CA CYS A 39 4.43 -12.62 4.13
C CYS A 39 4.10 -14.04 4.62
N PRO A 40 2.81 -14.37 4.80
CA PRO A 40 2.38 -15.74 5.08
C PRO A 40 2.94 -16.74 4.06
N SER A 41 3.02 -18.01 4.43
CA SER A 41 3.42 -19.08 3.50
C SER A 41 2.57 -19.05 2.23
N ASN A 42 3.21 -19.23 1.06
CA ASN A 42 2.63 -19.05 -0.28
C ASN A 42 2.18 -17.61 -0.59
N GLY A 43 2.65 -16.64 0.19
CA GLY A 43 2.59 -15.21 -0.10
C GLY A 43 3.86 -14.72 -0.78
N ILE A 44 3.74 -13.60 -1.48
CA ILE A 44 4.84 -12.85 -2.10
C ILE A 44 4.76 -11.40 -1.66
N CYS A 45 5.92 -10.76 -1.56
CA CYS A 45 6.00 -9.35 -1.24
C CYS A 45 6.11 -8.51 -2.51
N LYS A 46 5.07 -7.72 -2.80
CA LYS A 46 5.05 -6.71 -3.89
C LYS A 46 4.85 -5.29 -3.35
N GLY A 47 5.36 -5.02 -2.15
CA GLY A 47 5.06 -3.80 -1.37
C GLY A 47 3.95 -4.03 -0.37
N VAL A 48 3.07 -4.97 -0.69
CA VAL A 48 2.04 -5.54 0.15
C VAL A 48 2.12 -7.06 0.03
N CYS A 49 1.80 -7.77 1.10
CA CYS A 49 1.70 -9.22 1.07
C CYS A 49 0.49 -9.66 0.24
N GLU A 50 0.74 -10.37 -0.85
CA GLU A 50 -0.25 -10.95 -1.74
C GLU A 50 -0.05 -12.46 -1.85
N CYS A 51 -1.10 -13.24 -2.11
CA CYS A 51 -0.94 -14.68 -2.36
C CYS A 51 -0.35 -14.93 -3.75
N GLN A 52 0.49 -15.96 -3.84
CA GLN A 52 1.01 -16.47 -5.11
C GLN A 52 -0.12 -17.02 -6.00
N ASP A 53 0.13 -17.10 -7.31
CA ASP A 53 -0.82 -17.68 -8.25
C ASP A 53 -1.21 -19.10 -7.84
N GLY A 54 -2.52 -19.39 -7.86
CA GLY A 54 -3.07 -20.66 -7.39
C GLY A 54 -3.41 -20.70 -5.90
N TYR A 55 -3.16 -19.62 -5.16
CA TYR A 55 -3.56 -19.47 -3.76
C TYR A 55 -4.47 -18.26 -3.55
N VAL A 56 -5.29 -18.32 -2.50
CA VAL A 56 -6.18 -17.23 -2.07
C VAL A 56 -6.05 -16.98 -0.57
N ALA A 57 -6.29 -15.74 -0.14
CA ALA A 57 -6.25 -15.40 1.27
C ALA A 57 -7.35 -16.15 2.05
N SER A 58 -7.00 -16.65 3.24
CA SER A 58 -7.96 -17.12 4.23
C SER A 58 -8.87 -15.97 4.68
N LEU A 59 -10.04 -16.29 5.24
CA LEU A 59 -11.02 -15.28 5.69
C LEU A 59 -10.47 -14.24 6.67
N ASN A 60 -9.44 -14.61 7.43
CA ASN A 60 -8.77 -13.74 8.41
C ASN A 60 -7.45 -13.12 7.90
N ASN A 61 -7.16 -13.31 6.61
CA ASN A 61 -5.93 -12.89 5.91
C ASN A 61 -4.63 -13.43 6.53
N ALA A 62 -4.68 -14.49 7.35
CA ALA A 62 -3.50 -15.02 8.02
C ALA A 62 -2.73 -16.04 7.16
N GLN A 63 -3.34 -16.61 6.13
CA GLN A 63 -2.79 -17.72 5.35
C GLN A 63 -3.18 -17.61 3.87
N CYS A 64 -2.32 -18.13 2.99
CA CYS A 64 -2.68 -18.39 1.60
C CYS A 64 -3.07 -19.87 1.45
N VAL A 65 -4.31 -20.10 1.06
CA VAL A 65 -4.92 -21.42 0.91
C VAL A 65 -4.94 -21.78 -0.57
N GLU A 66 -4.49 -22.99 -0.90
CA GLU A 66 -4.46 -23.47 -2.28
C GLU A 66 -5.88 -23.56 -2.85
N VAL A 67 -6.08 -22.99 -4.05
CA VAL A 67 -7.33 -23.12 -4.78
C VAL A 67 -7.39 -24.53 -5.36
N LYS A 68 -7.97 -25.46 -4.60
CA LYS A 68 -8.36 -26.75 -5.14
C LYS A 68 -9.39 -26.47 -6.23
N LYS A 69 -8.99 -26.64 -7.50
CA LYS A 69 -9.95 -26.72 -8.60
C LYS A 69 -10.94 -27.80 -8.22
N SER A 70 -12.16 -27.40 -7.88
CA SER A 70 -13.27 -28.34 -7.84
C SER A 70 -13.24 -29.11 -9.16
N PRO A 71 -13.48 -30.43 -9.16
CA PRO A 71 -13.88 -31.09 -10.40
C PRO A 71 -14.97 -30.22 -11.03
N LYS A 72 -14.93 -30.02 -12.34
CA LYS A 72 -15.98 -29.33 -13.10
C LYS A 72 -17.28 -30.12 -12.95
N GLU A 73 -17.92 -30.10 -11.79
CA GLU A 73 -19.34 -30.24 -11.72
C GLU A 73 -19.87 -28.92 -12.26
N GLU A 74 -20.42 -28.98 -13.47
CA GLU A 74 -21.36 -27.97 -13.94
C GLU A 74 -22.49 -27.93 -12.92
N ILE A 75 -22.35 -27.12 -11.87
CA ILE A 75 -23.48 -26.72 -11.05
C ILE A 75 -24.32 -25.85 -11.97
N LYS A 76 -25.27 -26.48 -12.68
CA LYS A 76 -26.13 -25.83 -13.70
C LYS A 76 -27.05 -24.75 -13.13
N ASN A 77 -26.99 -24.48 -11.83
CA ASN A 77 -27.71 -23.43 -11.13
C ASN A 77 -26.78 -22.76 -10.10
N VAL A 78 -25.67 -22.16 -10.52
CA VAL A 78 -24.99 -21.17 -9.67
C VAL A 78 -25.76 -19.86 -9.81
N THR A 79 -26.60 -19.55 -8.84
CA THR A 79 -27.01 -18.15 -8.63
C THR A 79 -25.74 -17.37 -8.31
N ASP A 80 -25.39 -16.38 -9.13
CA ASP A 80 -24.22 -15.54 -8.92
C ASP A 80 -24.22 -15.02 -7.47
N ALA A 81 -23.14 -15.22 -6.73
CA ALA A 81 -23.09 -14.89 -5.30
C ALA A 81 -23.38 -13.40 -5.01
N CYS A 82 -23.28 -12.52 -6.01
CA CYS A 82 -23.65 -11.11 -5.89
C CYS A 82 -25.16 -10.83 -5.97
N THR A 83 -26.01 -11.79 -6.33
CA THR A 83 -27.48 -11.55 -6.40
C THR A 83 -28.10 -11.24 -5.04
N VAL A 84 -27.45 -11.67 -3.95
CA VAL A 84 -27.89 -11.39 -2.58
C VAL A 84 -27.21 -10.16 -1.97
N ASP A 85 -26.40 -9.45 -2.76
CA ASP A 85 -25.57 -8.30 -2.33
C ASP A 85 -24.87 -8.51 -0.98
N PRO A 86 -23.91 -9.46 -0.91
CA PRO A 86 -23.29 -9.85 0.35
C PRO A 86 -22.40 -8.78 0.98
N CYS A 87 -22.08 -7.71 0.24
CA CYS A 87 -21.20 -6.65 0.70
C CYS A 87 -22.00 -5.64 1.56
N GLU A 88 -21.57 -5.38 2.79
CA GLU A 88 -22.27 -4.42 3.66
C GLU A 88 -22.19 -2.98 3.12
N THR A 89 -21.00 -2.59 2.68
CA THR A 89 -20.73 -1.26 2.14
C THR A 89 -19.69 -1.39 1.04
N GLY A 90 -20.12 -1.57 -0.20
CA GLY A 90 -19.21 -1.69 -1.33
C GLY A 90 -19.88 -2.26 -2.57
N THR A 91 -19.06 -2.62 -3.56
CA THR A 91 -19.55 -3.23 -4.80
C THR A 91 -19.19 -4.71 -4.83
N CYS A 92 -20.19 -5.58 -4.93
CA CYS A 92 -19.97 -7.00 -5.14
C CYS A 92 -19.46 -7.27 -6.56
N ILE A 93 -18.40 -8.08 -6.66
CA ILE A 93 -17.80 -8.50 -7.92
C ILE A 93 -17.77 -10.03 -7.93
N VAL A 94 -18.40 -10.62 -8.94
CA VAL A 94 -18.36 -12.08 -9.15
C VAL A 94 -16.92 -12.49 -9.42
N ASP A 95 -16.42 -13.44 -8.62
CA ASP A 95 -15.05 -13.91 -8.69
C ASP A 95 -15.05 -15.40 -9.05
N LYS A 96 -14.34 -15.77 -10.12
CA LYS A 96 -14.35 -17.15 -10.61
C LYS A 96 -13.67 -18.14 -9.66
N LEU A 97 -12.80 -17.66 -8.77
CA LEU A 97 -12.04 -18.49 -7.84
C LEU A 97 -12.68 -18.47 -6.45
N LEU A 98 -13.20 -17.32 -6.02
CA LEU A 98 -13.76 -17.11 -4.69
C LEU A 98 -15.30 -17.14 -4.62
N GLY A 99 -15.97 -17.24 -5.77
CA GLY A 99 -17.41 -17.01 -5.90
C GLY A 99 -17.74 -15.53 -5.99
N PHE A 100 -17.31 -14.74 -5.00
CA PHE A 100 -17.40 -13.28 -5.02
C PHE A 100 -16.27 -12.60 -4.23
N ARG A 101 -16.10 -11.30 -4.45
CA ARG A 101 -15.32 -10.40 -3.61
C ARG A 101 -15.98 -9.04 -3.53
N CYS A 102 -15.74 -8.30 -2.45
CA CYS A 102 -16.22 -6.93 -2.30
C CYS A 102 -15.13 -5.92 -2.63
N ALA A 103 -15.43 -4.96 -3.50
CA ALA A 103 -14.63 -3.75 -3.67
C ALA A 103 -15.08 -2.72 -2.62
N CYS A 104 -14.28 -2.56 -1.57
CA CYS A 104 -14.60 -1.65 -0.48
C CYS A 104 -14.33 -0.19 -0.86
N PRO A 105 -15.22 0.75 -0.50
CA PRO A 105 -14.99 2.17 -0.67
C PRO A 105 -13.95 2.68 0.34
N PHE A 106 -13.47 3.90 0.12
CA PHE A 106 -12.51 4.54 1.02
C PHE A 106 -13.02 4.57 2.47
N GLY A 107 -12.15 4.17 3.41
CA GLY A 107 -12.47 4.08 4.83
C GLY A 107 -13.19 2.79 5.26
N ARG A 108 -13.37 1.82 4.37
CA ARG A 108 -13.90 0.47 4.67
C ARG A 108 -12.90 -0.62 4.35
N ALA A 109 -12.93 -1.71 5.13
CA ALA A 109 -12.10 -2.89 4.95
C ALA A 109 -12.82 -4.18 5.36
N GLY A 110 -12.12 -5.31 5.25
CA GLY A 110 -12.64 -6.64 5.50
C GLY A 110 -13.28 -7.26 4.26
N THR A 111 -13.55 -8.56 4.31
CA THR A 111 -14.07 -9.35 3.18
C THR A 111 -15.43 -8.87 2.68
N LEU A 112 -16.26 -8.32 3.59
CA LEU A 112 -17.60 -7.80 3.31
C LEU A 112 -17.70 -6.26 3.48
N CYS A 113 -16.57 -5.57 3.69
CA CYS A 113 -16.52 -4.12 3.88
C CYS A 113 -17.26 -3.57 5.13
N GLY A 114 -17.53 -4.43 6.12
CA GLY A 114 -18.17 -4.03 7.39
C GLY A 114 -17.24 -3.27 8.34
N GLU A 115 -15.93 -3.47 8.21
CA GLU A 115 -14.94 -2.85 9.09
C GLU A 115 -14.69 -1.39 8.69
N ARG A 116 -14.74 -0.48 9.67
CA ARG A 116 -14.35 0.91 9.48
C ARG A 116 -12.86 1.06 9.75
N VAL A 117 -12.15 1.68 8.82
CA VAL A 117 -10.71 1.90 8.94
C VAL A 117 -10.37 3.37 8.69
N VAL A 118 -9.41 3.88 9.45
CA VAL A 118 -8.80 5.18 9.17
C VAL A 118 -7.55 4.92 8.35
N ILE A 119 -7.57 5.37 7.10
CA ILE A 119 -6.44 5.22 6.19
C ILE A 119 -5.49 6.40 6.43
N THR A 120 -4.34 6.14 7.03
CA THR A 120 -3.30 7.16 7.32
C THR A 120 -2.18 7.15 6.30
N THR A 121 -1.85 5.97 5.75
CA THR A 121 -0.77 5.81 4.76
C THR A 121 -1.29 4.95 3.61
N PRO A 122 -1.48 5.52 2.41
CA PRO A 122 -1.89 4.74 1.25
C PRO A 122 -0.74 3.87 0.72
N SER A 123 -1.10 2.72 0.17
CA SER A 123 -0.20 1.86 -0.60
C SER A 123 -0.66 1.82 -2.05
N PHE A 124 0.30 1.92 -2.98
CA PHE A 124 0.02 1.96 -4.42
C PHE A 124 0.70 0.78 -5.12
N SER A 125 -0.09 -0.01 -5.84
CA SER A 125 0.39 -1.20 -6.58
C SER A 125 0.66 -0.91 -8.06
N GLY A 126 0.87 0.36 -8.42
CA GLY A 126 1.04 0.81 -9.81
C GLY A 126 -0.25 0.89 -10.63
N ARG A 127 -1.39 0.45 -10.08
CA ARG A 127 -2.72 0.56 -10.71
C ARG A 127 -3.71 1.43 -9.92
N SER A 128 -3.22 2.14 -8.92
CA SER A 128 -3.99 3.03 -8.06
C SER A 128 -3.29 4.38 -7.97
N HIS A 129 -4.07 5.44 -7.79
CA HIS A 129 -3.57 6.79 -7.55
C HIS A 129 -4.50 7.51 -6.58
N LEU A 130 -3.98 8.56 -5.95
CA LEU A 130 -4.75 9.51 -5.16
C LEU A 130 -4.83 10.82 -5.95
N GLU A 131 -6.04 11.27 -6.25
CA GLU A 131 -6.27 12.59 -6.83
C GLU A 131 -6.66 13.56 -5.72
N LEU A 132 -5.90 14.63 -5.57
CA LEU A 132 -6.19 15.70 -4.61
C LEU A 132 -6.95 16.84 -5.32
N PRO A 133 -7.84 17.55 -4.60
CA PRO A 133 -8.50 18.72 -5.14
C PRO A 133 -7.49 19.75 -5.67
N ARG A 134 -7.87 20.46 -6.74
CA ARG A 134 -7.06 21.55 -7.26
C ARG A 134 -6.91 22.63 -6.20
N LEU A 135 -5.69 23.13 -6.01
CA LEU A 135 -5.45 24.32 -5.21
C LEU A 135 -6.04 25.54 -5.92
N GLU A 136 -7.03 26.16 -5.31
CA GLU A 136 -7.55 27.47 -5.72
C GLU A 136 -6.54 28.54 -5.28
N GLU A 137 -6.33 29.58 -6.09
CA GLU A 137 -5.42 30.71 -5.80
C GLU A 137 -3.91 30.36 -5.66
N ALA A 138 -3.42 29.40 -6.44
CA ALA A 138 -2.01 28.92 -6.42
C ALA A 138 -0.95 29.90 -6.99
N ASN A 139 -1.01 31.19 -6.64
CA ASN A 139 -0.32 32.24 -7.39
C ASN A 139 1.08 32.65 -6.88
N GLN A 140 1.65 32.08 -5.80
CA GLN A 140 2.96 32.59 -5.31
C GLN A 140 3.99 31.56 -4.82
N ALA A 141 3.63 30.34 -4.44
CA ALA A 141 4.59 29.27 -4.17
C ALA A 141 3.87 27.92 -4.00
N MET A 142 4.49 26.83 -4.46
CA MET A 142 4.08 25.47 -4.14
C MET A 142 5.19 24.82 -3.30
N SER A 143 4.84 24.38 -2.09
CA SER A 143 5.72 23.57 -1.25
C SER A 143 5.12 22.18 -1.14
N VAL A 144 5.91 21.15 -1.41
CA VAL A 144 5.51 19.75 -1.31
C VAL A 144 6.52 19.02 -0.44
N GLU A 145 6.02 18.36 0.59
CA GLU A 145 6.78 17.42 1.41
C GLU A 145 6.10 16.05 1.31
N VAL A 146 6.86 15.02 0.91
CA VAL A 146 6.36 13.65 0.79
C VAL A 146 7.34 12.70 1.47
N THR A 147 6.82 11.86 2.36
CA THR A 147 7.53 10.69 2.88
C THR A 147 7.01 9.45 2.17
N PHE A 148 7.89 8.67 1.55
CA PHE A 148 7.52 7.47 0.83
C PHE A 148 8.58 6.37 0.99
N THR A 149 8.19 5.15 0.70
CA THR A 149 9.09 4.02 0.50
C THR A 149 8.70 3.36 -0.81
N SER A 150 9.65 3.30 -1.75
CA SER A 150 9.43 2.60 -3.02
C SER A 150 9.98 1.19 -2.94
N LEU A 151 9.24 0.23 -3.48
CA LEU A 151 9.75 -1.11 -3.76
C LEU A 151 10.14 -1.30 -5.24
N ASN A 152 9.92 -0.27 -6.06
CA ASN A 152 10.27 -0.27 -7.48
C ASN A 152 11.33 0.78 -7.76
N ASP A 153 12.23 0.48 -8.69
CA ASP A 153 13.28 1.41 -9.12
C ASP A 153 12.73 2.55 -9.99
N ASP A 154 11.51 2.41 -10.52
CA ASP A 154 10.82 3.41 -11.32
C ASP A 154 9.38 3.63 -10.83
N GLY A 155 8.94 4.88 -10.78
CA GLY A 155 7.56 5.23 -10.42
C GLY A 155 7.31 6.72 -10.23
N ILE A 156 6.09 7.16 -10.48
CA ILE A 156 5.67 8.55 -10.23
C ILE A 156 5.21 8.68 -8.77
N ILE A 157 5.75 9.66 -8.05
CA ILE A 157 5.34 10.00 -6.67
C ILE A 157 4.29 11.10 -6.70
N LEU A 158 4.54 12.17 -7.46
CA LEU A 158 3.64 13.29 -7.62
C LEU A 158 3.61 13.71 -9.08
N PHE A 159 2.41 14.02 -9.56
CA PHE A 159 2.21 14.60 -10.87
C PHE A 159 1.14 15.69 -10.78
N ASN A 160 1.48 16.90 -11.21
CA ASN A 160 0.55 18.01 -11.33
C ASN A 160 0.64 18.60 -12.72
N ALA A 161 -0.46 18.60 -13.46
CA ALA A 161 -0.53 19.13 -14.82
C ALA A 161 -1.53 20.26 -14.93
N LYS A 162 -1.22 21.25 -15.78
CA LYS A 162 -2.11 22.38 -16.07
C LYS A 162 -3.47 21.93 -16.62
N HIS A 163 -3.46 20.91 -17.49
CA HIS A 163 -4.64 20.37 -18.15
C HIS A 163 -4.74 18.85 -18.00
N LYS A 164 -5.97 18.33 -17.89
CA LYS A 164 -6.23 16.88 -17.72
C LYS A 164 -5.77 16.01 -18.90
N ASN A 165 -5.68 16.61 -20.09
CA ASN A 165 -5.21 15.93 -21.30
C ASN A 165 -3.67 15.84 -21.37
N GLY A 166 -2.94 16.29 -20.35
CA GLY A 166 -1.48 16.29 -20.31
C GLY A 166 -0.81 17.40 -21.13
N SER A 167 -1.58 18.32 -21.69
CA SER A 167 -1.02 19.50 -22.38
C SER A 167 -0.65 20.62 -21.39
N GLY A 168 0.30 21.46 -21.80
CA GLY A 168 0.76 22.62 -21.04
C GLY A 168 1.83 22.25 -20.00
N ASP A 169 2.01 23.15 -19.04
CA ASP A 169 3.05 23.00 -18.01
C ASP A 169 2.67 21.89 -17.03
N PHE A 170 3.69 21.22 -16.50
CA PHE A 170 3.55 20.22 -15.47
C PHE A 170 4.70 20.30 -14.47
N VAL A 171 4.48 19.72 -13.31
CA VAL A 171 5.50 19.43 -12.31
C VAL A 171 5.38 17.96 -11.96
N SER A 172 6.51 17.27 -11.87
CA SER A 172 6.57 15.87 -11.47
C SER A 172 7.71 15.59 -10.53
N LEU A 173 7.45 14.68 -9.58
CA LEU A 173 8.45 14.03 -8.76
C LEU A 173 8.33 12.54 -8.99
N ALA A 174 9.42 11.91 -9.42
CA ALA A 174 9.46 10.49 -9.75
C ALA A 174 10.72 9.83 -9.18
N VAL A 175 10.67 8.51 -9.04
CA VAL A 175 11.86 7.67 -8.90
C VAL A 175 12.19 7.14 -10.30
N ARG A 176 13.45 7.23 -10.69
CA ARG A 176 13.96 6.69 -11.95
C ARG A 176 15.31 6.02 -11.73
N ASN A 177 15.40 4.74 -12.07
CA ASN A 177 16.58 3.90 -11.75
C ASN A 177 17.03 4.02 -10.28
N GLY A 178 16.08 4.11 -9.34
CA GLY A 178 16.35 4.23 -7.90
C GLY A 178 16.70 5.64 -7.41
N PHE A 179 16.74 6.66 -8.28
CA PHE A 179 17.06 8.04 -7.91
C PHE A 179 15.83 8.95 -8.05
N LEU A 180 15.75 9.97 -7.20
CA LEU A 180 14.71 11.00 -7.34
C LEU A 180 14.99 11.90 -8.55
N GLU A 181 13.98 12.06 -9.39
CA GLU A 181 13.95 12.93 -10.56
C GLU A 181 12.82 13.96 -10.38
N PHE A 182 13.16 15.25 -10.44
CA PHE A 182 12.20 16.35 -10.46
C PHE A 182 12.22 17.00 -11.84
N ARG A 183 11.03 17.19 -12.43
CA ARG A 183 10.85 17.78 -13.76
C ARG A 183 9.70 18.77 -13.77
#